data_AF-A0A3D1LF31-F1
#
_entry.id   AF-A0A3D1LF31-F1
#
_cell.length_a   1.000
_cell.length_b   1.000
_cell.length_c   1.000
_cell.angle_alpha   90.00
_cell.angle_beta   90.00
_cell.angle_gamma   90.00
#
_symmetry.space_group_name_H-M   'P 1'
#
loop_
_entity.id
_entity.type
_entity.pdbx_description
1 polymer ?
#
loop_
_entity_poly.entity_id
_entity_poly.type
_entity_poly.pdbx_seq_one_letter_code
_entity_poly.pdbx_strand_id
1 'polypeptide(L)' 'MEKNFSGYCRVQDGPRLVFLEEDGGAWEADCNYGGCAYESECPIGREITQFLKQQREDEPS' A
#
# COMPACT_ATOMS: atom_id res chain seq x y z
N MET A 1 3.05 1.95 13.23
CA MET A 1 1.78 1.22 13.05
C MET A 1 1.93 0.19 11.93
N GLU A 2 1.14 -0.88 11.91
CA GLU A 2 1.13 -1.86 10.81
C GLU A 2 -0.28 -2.05 10.25
N LYS A 3 -0.39 -2.25 8.93
CA LYS A 3 -1.67 -2.52 8.25
C LYS A 3 -1.49 -3.48 7.08
N ASN A 4 -2.47 -4.36 6.89
CA ASN A 4 -2.44 -5.35 5.83
C ASN A 4 -3.47 -5.03 4.76
N PHE A 5 -3.09 -5.25 3.50
CA PHE A 5 -3.93 -5.10 2.33
C PHE A 5 -3.87 -6.39 1.51
N SER A 6 -5.01 -6.81 0.96
CA SER A 6 -5.05 -8.03 0.15
C SER A 6 -5.89 -7.84 -1.09
N GLY A 7 -5.51 -8.51 -2.17
CA GLY A 7 -6.21 -8.42 -3.44
C GLY A 7 -5.49 -9.17 -4.54
N TYR A 8 -6.06 -9.13 -5.74
CA TYR A 8 -5.40 -9.69 -6.91
C TYR A 8 -4.15 -8.88 -7.27
N CYS A 9 -3.03 -9.56 -7.49
CA CYS A 9 -1.76 -8.99 -7.92
C CYS A 9 -1.41 -9.52 -9.31
N ARG A 10 -1.36 -8.62 -10.29
CA ARG A 10 -1.04 -8.99 -11.68
C ARG A 10 0.36 -9.57 -11.86
N VAL A 11 1.33 -9.16 -11.01
CA VAL A 11 2.71 -9.71 -11.02
C VAL A 11 2.74 -11.19 -10.64
N GLN A 12 1.87 -11.61 -9.70
CA GLN A 12 1.78 -13.00 -9.25
C GLN A 12 0.70 -13.79 -10.02
N ASP A 13 -0.13 -13.10 -10.81
CA ASP A 13 -1.36 -13.63 -11.40
C ASP A 13 -2.24 -14.36 -10.38
N GLY A 14 -2.41 -13.75 -9.20
CA GLY A 14 -3.08 -14.40 -8.08
C GLY A 14 -3.29 -13.48 -6.88
N PRO A 15 -3.87 -14.00 -5.79
CA PRO A 15 -4.05 -13.24 -4.56
C PRO A 15 -2.70 -12.94 -3.90
N ARG A 16 -2.52 -11.70 -3.44
CA ARG A 16 -1.38 -11.27 -2.64
C ARG A 16 -1.87 -10.61 -1.35
N LEU A 17 -1.18 -10.91 -0.25
CA LEU A 17 -1.22 -10.14 0.99
C LEU A 17 0.00 -9.22 0.99
N VAL A 18 -0.21 -7.95 1.32
CA VAL A 18 0.83 -6.92 1.43
C VAL A 18 0.78 -6.33 2.83
N PHE A 19 1.93 -6.28 3.48
CA PHE A 19 2.15 -5.65 4.77
C PHE A 19 2.66 -4.22 4.54
N LEU A 20 2.03 -3.25 5.18
CA LEU A 20 2.42 -1.86 5.20
C LEU A 20 2.82 -1.48 6.62
N GLU A 21 4.09 -1.18 6.82
CA GLU A 21 4.68 -0.84 8.12
C GLU A 21 5.10 0.63 8.13
N GLU A 22 4.86 1.30 9.26
CA GLU A 22 5.37 2.63 9.51
C GLU A 22 6.71 2.54 10.26
N ASP A 23 7.76 3.10 9.67
CA ASP A 23 9.08 3.23 10.27
C ASP A 23 9.54 4.69 10.22
N GLY A 24 9.76 5.30 11.40
CA GLY A 24 10.31 6.65 11.51
C GLY A 24 9.51 7.76 10.80
N GLY A 25 8.20 7.59 10.62
CA GLY A 25 7.33 8.52 9.88
C GLY A 25 7.29 8.30 8.37
N ALA A 26 8.01 7.29 7.87
CA ALA A 26 7.83 6.76 6.52
C ALA A 26 6.96 5.50 6.57
N TRP A 27 6.30 5.19 5.45
CA TRP A 27 5.52 3.97 5.29
C TRP A 27 6.17 3.10 4.21
N GLU A 28 6.43 1.85 4.54
CA GLU A 28 7.04 0.87 3.66
C GLU A 28 6.08 -0.29 3.40
N ALA A 29 5.91 -0.65 2.13
CA ALA A 29 5.13 -1.81 1.72
C ALA A 29 6.07 -2.95 1.34
N ASP A 30 5.75 -4.19 1.72
CA ASP A 30 6.49 -5.40 1.31
C ASP A 30 6.20 -5.83 -0.15
N CYS A 31 5.85 -4.86 -1.00
CA CYS A 31 5.72 -4.98 -2.44
C CYS A 31 6.25 -3.73 -3.14
N ASN A 32 6.32 -3.76 -4.46
CA ASN A 32 6.82 -2.63 -5.25
C ASN A 32 5.77 -1.51 -5.43
N TYR A 33 5.07 -1.12 -4.35
CA TYR A 33 4.09 -0.06 -4.36
C TYR A 33 4.72 1.29 -4.76
N GLY A 34 4.06 2.06 -5.63
CA GLY A 34 4.59 3.31 -6.21
C GLY A 34 5.64 3.14 -7.33
N GLY A 35 6.06 1.91 -7.62
CA GLY A 35 7.01 1.59 -8.70
C GLY A 35 6.63 0.35 -9.52
N CYS A 36 5.44 -0.20 -9.31
CA CYS A 36 4.99 -1.44 -9.95
C CYS A 36 4.56 -1.16 -11.40
N ALA A 37 4.95 -2.04 -12.33
CA ALA A 37 4.54 -1.93 -13.74
C ALA A 37 3.01 -1.96 -13.97
N TYR A 38 2.25 -2.47 -12.99
CA TYR A 38 0.79 -2.56 -13.03
C TYR A 38 0.12 -1.62 -12.02
N GLU A 39 0.81 -0.59 -11.54
CA GLU A 39 0.32 0.31 -10.49
C GLU A 39 -1.05 0.92 -10.82
N SER A 40 -1.26 1.36 -12.07
CA SER A 40 -2.52 1.97 -12.52
C SER A 40 -3.75 1.06 -12.38
N GLU A 41 -3.54 -0.25 -12.30
CA GLU A 41 -4.60 -1.26 -12.22
C GLU A 41 -4.54 -2.04 -10.89
N CYS A 42 -3.62 -1.71 -9.99
CA CYS A 42 -3.37 -2.48 -8.77
C CYS A 42 -4.42 -2.16 -7.69
N PRO A 43 -5.33 -3.11 -7.34
CA PRO A 43 -6.33 -2.86 -6.31
C PRO A 43 -5.71 -2.63 -4.93
N ILE A 44 -4.65 -3.38 -4.61
CA ILE A 44 -3.90 -3.23 -3.35
C ILE A 44 -3.25 -1.85 -3.26
N GLY A 45 -2.59 -1.40 -4.34
CA GLY A 45 -1.96 -0.08 -4.39
C GLY A 45 -2.96 1.06 -4.22
N ARG A 46 -4.17 0.90 -4.77
CA ARG A 46 -5.26 1.88 -4.57
C ARG A 46 -5.65 2.01 -3.11
N GLU A 47 -5.78 0.90 -2.40
CA GLU A 47 -6.14 0.90 -0.97
C GLU A 47 -5.02 1.48 -0.09
N ILE A 48 -3.75 1.13 -0.37
CA ILE A 48 -2.59 1.73 0.30
C ILE A 48 -2.61 3.25 0.09
N THR A 49 -2.82 3.72 -1.14
CA THR A 49 -2.90 5.16 -1.45
C THR A 49 -3.98 5.86 -0.63
N GLN A 50 -5.17 5.25 -0.52
CA GLN A 50 -6.29 5.82 0.23
C GLN A 50 -5.97 5.90 1.73
N PHE A 51 -5.39 4.83 2.28
CA PHE A 51 -4.96 4.81 3.68
C PHE A 51 -3.90 5.88 3.98
N LEU A 52 -2.86 5.98 3.15
CA LEU A 52 -1.79 6.97 3.35
C LEU A 52 -2.31 8.42 3.24
N LYS A 53 -3.33 8.68 2.44
CA LYS A 53 -3.99 10.00 2.40
C LYS A 53 -4.68 10.32 3.73
N GLN A 54 -5.41 9.35 4.29
CA GLN A 54 -6.09 9.50 5.58
C GLN A 54 -5.08 9.76 6.71
N GLN A 55 -3.97 9.01 6.75
CA GLN A 55 -2.94 9.20 7.79
C GLN A 55 -2.30 10.59 7.78
N ARG A 56 -2.20 11.26 6.62
CA ARG A 56 -1.68 12.63 6.51
C ARG A 56 -2.69 13.69 6.90
N GLU A 57 -3.98 13.42 6.71
CA GLU A 57 -5.06 14.33 7.11
C GLU A 57 -5.30 14.32 8.62
N ASP A 58 -4.97 13.20 9.28
CA ASP A 58 -5.09 13.02 10.74
C ASP A 58 -3.86 13.53 11.52
N GLU A 59 -2.80 14.01 10.86
CA GLU A 59 -1.61 14.59 11.51
C GLU A 59 -1.87 16.05 11.92
N PRO A 60 -1.88 16.39 13.23
CA PRO A 60 -2.17 17.76 13.68
C PRO A 60 -1.06 18.73 13.22
N SER A 61 -1.49 19.86 12.66
CA SER A 61 -0.63 20.96 12.16
C SER A 61 0.29 21.57 13.21
#